data_AF-A0A2W6AQ09-F1
#
_entry.id   AF-A0A2W6AQ09-F1
#
_cell.length_a   1.000
_cell.length_b   1.000
_cell.length_c   1.000
_cell.angle_alpha   90.00
_cell.angle_beta   90.00
_cell.angle_gamma   90.00
#
_symmetry.space_group_name_H-M   'P 1'
#
loop_
_entity.id
_entity.type
_entity.pdbx_description
1 polymer ?
#
loop_
_entity_poly.entity_id
_entity_poly.type
_entity_poly.pdbx_seq_one_letter_code
_entity_poly.pdbx_strand_id
1 'polypeptide(L)'
;MALATPAALPTVGSLVRTRGRDWVVLSSDHPDVVRLRPLTGSEDDAIGLFWPLEHDLVQSSSFAPPDPAAAGDSIGGILLQDAARLSIRNGATPFRSLGRLTVVPRPYQFVPLIMALRLDRGIVKRLGRRGRSR
;
A
#
# COMPACT_ATOMS: atom_id res chain seq x y z
N MET A 1 -35.00 5.33 13.92
CA MET A 1 -33.96 5.43 12.87
C MET A 1 -32.75 4.67 13.37
N ALA A 2 -32.65 3.37 13.05
CA ALA A 2 -31.62 2.50 13.61
C ALA A 2 -30.27 2.84 12.98
N LEU A 3 -29.29 3.22 13.79
CA LEU A 3 -27.91 3.37 13.35
C LEU A 3 -27.41 1.98 12.98
N ALA A 4 -27.16 1.77 11.69
CA ALA A 4 -26.53 0.54 11.20
C ALA A 4 -25.22 0.33 11.97
N THR A 5 -25.03 -0.89 12.49
CA THR A 5 -23.77 -1.29 13.12
C THR A 5 -22.64 -0.96 12.16
N PRO A 6 -21.62 -0.16 12.54
CA PRO A 6 -20.53 0.15 11.64
C PRO A 6 -19.82 -1.17 11.32
N ALA A 7 -19.93 -1.61 10.06
CA ALA A 7 -19.16 -2.75 9.57
C ALA A 7 -17.67 -2.48 9.82
N ALA A 8 -16.91 -3.50 10.21
CA ALA A 8 -15.49 -3.32 10.49
C ALA A 8 -14.74 -2.91 9.22
N LEU A 9 -13.91 -1.87 9.31
CA LEU A 9 -13.07 -1.44 8.19
C LEU A 9 -12.10 -2.56 7.79
N PRO A 10 -11.82 -2.73 6.49
CA PRO A 10 -10.91 -3.75 6.01
C PRO A 10 -9.46 -3.39 6.39
N THR A 11 -8.66 -4.41 6.69
CA THR A 11 -7.25 -4.23 7.07
C THR A 11 -6.45 -3.58 5.94
N VAL A 12 -5.60 -2.61 6.26
CA VAL A 12 -4.68 -2.01 5.28
C VAL A 12 -3.77 -3.08 4.66
N GLY A 13 -3.62 -3.04 3.34
CA GLY A 13 -2.87 -4.03 2.56
C GLY A 13 -3.66 -5.30 2.21
N SER A 14 -4.87 -5.47 2.73
CA SER A 14 -5.76 -6.56 2.32
C SER A 14 -6.35 -6.29 0.92
N LEU A 15 -6.84 -7.35 0.29
CA LEU A 15 -7.51 -7.30 -1.00
C LEU A 15 -9.02 -7.30 -0.81
N VAL A 16 -9.70 -6.41 -1.52
CA VAL A 16 -11.16 -6.32 -1.53
C VAL A 16 -11.68 -6.23 -2.95
N ARG A 17 -12.83 -6.84 -3.21
CA ARG A 17 -13.58 -6.73 -4.44
C ARG A 17 -14.75 -5.78 -4.24
N THR A 18 -14.85 -4.78 -5.10
CA THR A 18 -16.00 -3.87 -5.17
C THR A 18 -16.08 -3.24 -6.55
N ARG A 19 -17.28 -2.85 -6.97
CA ARG A 19 -17.53 -2.26 -8.31
C ARG A 19 -16.96 -3.11 -9.46
N GLY A 20 -17.05 -4.44 -9.35
CA GLY A 20 -16.63 -5.39 -10.38
C GLY A 20 -15.12 -5.59 -10.54
N ARG A 21 -14.27 -5.08 -9.64
CA ARG A 21 -12.81 -5.26 -9.72
C ARG A 21 -12.17 -5.46 -8.34
N ASP A 22 -10.93 -5.96 -8.35
CA ASP A 22 -10.12 -6.17 -7.15
C ASP A 22 -9.22 -4.97 -6.85
N TRP A 23 -9.07 -4.71 -5.56
CA TRP A 23 -8.44 -3.52 -5.02
C TRP A 23 -7.55 -3.86 -3.83
N VAL A 24 -6.47 -3.10 -3.66
CA VAL A 24 -5.66 -3.08 -2.44
C VAL A 24 -6.16 -1.96 -1.53
N VAL A 25 -6.38 -2.28 -0.25
CA VAL A 25 -6.73 -1.29 0.77
C VAL A 25 -5.50 -0.48 1.16
N LEU A 26 -5.60 0.84 1.01
CA LEU A 26 -4.58 1.80 1.43
C LEU A 26 -4.91 2.40 2.80
N SER A 27 -3.90 2.96 3.44
CA SER A 27 -4.10 3.81 4.62
C SER A 27 -4.89 5.06 4.22
N SER A 28 -5.88 5.43 5.04
CA SER A 28 -6.73 6.60 4.85
C SER A 28 -6.55 7.58 6.01
N ASP A 29 -6.75 8.86 5.70
CA ASP A 29 -6.71 9.95 6.66
C ASP A 29 -8.08 10.23 7.28
N HIS A 30 -9.13 9.66 6.70
CA HIS A 30 -10.52 9.86 7.09
C HIS A 30 -11.10 8.55 7.64
N PRO A 31 -11.78 8.59 8.80
CA PRO A 31 -12.27 7.39 9.47
C PRO A 31 -13.36 6.66 8.67
N ASP A 32 -14.16 7.40 7.90
CA ASP A 32 -15.31 6.86 7.16
C ASP A 32 -15.00 6.59 5.68
N VAL A 33 -13.74 6.79 5.26
CA VAL A 33 -13.35 6.61 3.85
C VAL A 33 -12.26 5.55 3.76
N VAL A 34 -12.53 4.49 3.01
CA VAL A 34 -11.52 3.49 2.65
C VAL A 34 -10.85 3.92 1.36
N ARG A 35 -9.52 4.06 1.37
CA ARG A 35 -8.77 4.31 0.14
C ARG A 35 -8.44 2.99 -0.55
N LEU A 36 -8.69 2.90 -1.84
CA LEU A 36 -8.51 1.70 -2.64
C LEU A 36 -7.65 2.01 -3.85
N ARG A 37 -6.64 1.17 -4.12
CA ARG A 37 -5.81 1.24 -5.33
C ARG A 37 -6.04 0.01 -6.18
N PRO A 38 -6.22 0.12 -7.50
CA PRO A 38 -6.37 -1.05 -8.33
C PRO A 38 -5.10 -1.91 -8.29
N LEU A 39 -5.24 -3.22 -8.46
CA LEU A 39 -4.08 -4.13 -8.52
C LEU A 39 -3.13 -3.78 -9.66
N THR A 40 -3.71 -3.33 -10.77
CA THR A 40 -3.02 -2.88 -11.98
C THR A 40 -3.25 -1.38 -12.14
N GLY A 41 -2.19 -0.59 -12.26
CA GLY A 41 -2.29 0.88 -12.43
C GLY A 41 -1.31 1.65 -11.54
N SER A 42 -1.37 2.98 -11.62
CA SER A 42 -0.56 3.89 -10.81
C SER A 42 -1.16 4.06 -9.40
N GLU A 43 -0.39 4.66 -8.48
CA GLU A 43 -0.95 5.18 -7.23
C GLU A 43 -1.95 6.32 -7.47
N ASP A 44 -1.85 7.02 -8.59
CA ASP A 44 -2.75 8.11 -8.99
C ASP A 44 -4.17 7.62 -9.27
N ASP A 45 -4.34 6.32 -9.56
CA ASP A 45 -5.64 5.69 -9.83
C ASP A 45 -6.39 5.30 -8.53
N ALA A 46 -5.89 5.73 -7.37
CA ALA A 46 -6.49 5.39 -6.10
C ALA A 46 -7.76 6.20 -5.82
N ILE A 47 -8.84 5.51 -5.43
CA ILE A 47 -10.14 6.10 -5.12
C ILE A 47 -10.43 6.08 -3.62
N GLY A 48 -11.38 6.93 -3.20
CA GLY A 48 -12.00 6.85 -1.88
C GLY A 48 -13.38 6.20 -1.96
N LEU A 49 -13.66 5.26 -1.07
CA LEU A 49 -14.95 4.61 -0.89
C LEU A 49 -15.56 5.07 0.43
N PHE A 50 -16.77 5.63 0.42
CA PHE A 50 -17.43 6.06 1.64
C PHE A 50 -18.08 4.87 2.34
N TRP A 51 -17.47 4.46 3.45
CA TRP A 51 -17.77 3.20 4.14
C TRP A 51 -19.21 3.08 4.65
N PRO A 52 -19.81 4.12 5.27
CA PRO A 52 -21.18 4.02 5.78
C PRO A 52 -22.24 3.71 4.72
N LEU A 53 -21.97 4.02 3.44
CA LEU A 53 -22.93 3.82 2.36
C LEU A 53 -22.64 2.55 1.53
N GLU A 54 -21.37 2.22 1.33
CA GLU A 54 -20.98 1.20 0.35
C GLU A 54 -20.41 -0.09 0.96
N HIS A 55 -20.38 -0.22 2.30
CA HIS A 55 -19.80 -1.39 2.97
C HIS A 55 -20.39 -2.73 2.51
N ASP A 56 -21.70 -2.80 2.24
CA ASP A 56 -22.38 -4.02 1.77
C ASP A 56 -21.89 -4.51 0.40
N LEU A 57 -21.28 -3.62 -0.40
CA LEU A 57 -20.76 -3.92 -1.73
C LEU A 57 -19.28 -4.35 -1.71
N VAL A 58 -18.66 -4.39 -0.53
CA VAL A 58 -17.25 -4.72 -0.35
C VAL A 58 -17.12 -6.16 0.11
N GLN A 59 -16.44 -6.98 -0.69
CA GLN A 59 -16.17 -8.37 -0.36
C GLN A 59 -14.66 -8.59 -0.21
N SER A 60 -14.25 -9.45 0.72
CA SER A 60 -12.84 -9.85 0.80
C SER A 60 -12.46 -10.62 -0.46
N SER A 61 -11.28 -10.31 -1.03
CA SER A 61 -10.76 -10.97 -2.22
C SER A 61 -9.42 -11.62 -1.92
N SER A 62 -9.11 -12.72 -2.60
CA SER A 62 -7.81 -13.39 -2.53
C SER A 62 -7.49 -13.97 -3.89
N PHE A 63 -6.20 -14.03 -4.22
CA PHE A 63 -5.75 -14.81 -5.36
C PHE A 63 -5.93 -16.29 -5.06
N ALA A 64 -6.38 -17.04 -6.07
CA ALA A 64 -6.37 -18.49 -6.02
C ALA A 64 -4.92 -18.99 -5.99
N PRO A 65 -4.65 -20.13 -5.32
CA PRO A 65 -3.35 -20.77 -5.43
C PRO A 65 -3.06 -21.15 -6.90
N PRO A 66 -1.79 -21.15 -7.32
CA PRO A 66 -1.42 -21.57 -8.68
C PRO A 66 -1.77 -23.04 -8.89
N ASP A 67 -2.34 -23.36 -10.05
CA ASP A 67 -2.65 -24.74 -10.45
C ASP A 67 -1.38 -25.42 -11.02
N PRO A 68 -0.90 -26.53 -10.42
CA PRO A 68 0.26 -27.25 -10.93
C PRO A 68 0.05 -27.85 -12.33
N ALA A 69 -1.20 -28.12 -12.74
CA ALA A 69 -1.50 -28.62 -14.08
C ALA A 69 -1.44 -27.53 -15.16
N ALA A 70 -1.50 -26.26 -14.76
CA ALA A 70 -1.40 -25.09 -15.63
C ALA A 70 0.01 -24.45 -15.59
N ALA A 71 1.04 -25.27 -15.38
CA ALA A 71 2.43 -24.80 -15.38
C ALA A 71 2.80 -24.21 -16.76
N GLY A 72 3.32 -22.98 -16.75
CA GLY A 72 3.80 -22.30 -17.96
C GLY A 72 5.04 -22.95 -18.57
N ASP A 73 5.53 -22.39 -19.67
CA ASP A 73 6.73 -22.85 -20.35
C ASP A 73 8.02 -22.33 -19.70
N SER A 74 9.15 -22.91 -20.09
CA SER A 74 10.47 -22.53 -19.55
C SER A 74 10.85 -21.08 -19.90
N ILE A 75 10.45 -20.60 -21.08
CA ILE A 75 10.70 -19.22 -21.53
C ILE A 75 9.92 -18.24 -20.67
N GLY A 76 8.62 -18.47 -20.44
CA GLY A 76 7.78 -17.67 -19.56
C GLY A 76 8.29 -17.66 -18.12
N GLY A 77 8.82 -18.79 -17.64
CA GLY A 77 9.48 -18.87 -16.33
C GLY A 77 10.70 -17.96 -16.21
N ILE A 78 11.59 -17.96 -17.22
CA ILE A 78 12.76 -17.08 -17.25
C ILE A 78 12.33 -15.61 -17.35
N LEU A 79 11.36 -15.30 -18.21
CA LEU A 79 10.82 -13.94 -18.35
C LEU A 79 10.22 -13.41 -17.05
N LEU A 80 9.45 -14.24 -16.34
CA LEU A 80 8.90 -13.89 -15.03
C LEU A 80 10.02 -13.66 -14.01
N GLN A 81 11.05 -14.51 -14.02
CA GLN A 81 12.21 -14.35 -13.14
C GLN A 81 12.95 -13.05 -13.42
N ASP A 82 13.19 -12.69 -14.67
CA ASP A 82 13.86 -11.46 -15.07
C ASP A 82 13.01 -10.22 -14.74
N ALA A 83 11.71 -10.27 -15.00
CA ALA A 83 10.76 -9.22 -14.62
C ALA A 83 10.73 -9.03 -13.09
N ALA A 84 10.71 -10.12 -12.32
CA ALA A 84 10.75 -10.06 -10.86
C ALA A 84 12.06 -9.45 -10.36
N ARG A 85 13.21 -9.83 -10.92
CA ARG A 85 14.52 -9.23 -10.62
C ARG A 85 14.53 -7.73 -10.91
N LEU A 86 13.96 -7.32 -12.05
CA LEU A 86 13.84 -5.91 -12.42
C LEU A 86 12.93 -5.14 -11.45
N SER A 87 11.78 -5.71 -11.08
CA SER A 87 10.82 -5.11 -10.14
C SER A 87 11.41 -4.91 -8.74
N ILE A 88 12.12 -5.91 -8.22
CA ILE A 88 12.82 -5.83 -6.91
C ILE A 88 13.89 -4.74 -6.94
N ARG A 89 14.59 -4.59 -8.08
CA ARG A 89 15.58 -3.51 -8.27
C ARG A 89 14.98 -2.12 -8.07
N ASN A 90 13.70 -1.95 -8.43
CA ASN A 90 12.97 -0.69 -8.28
C ASN A 90 12.41 -0.51 -6.85
N GLY A 91 11.98 -1.60 -6.19
CA GLY A 91 11.40 -1.54 -4.83
C GLY A 91 12.42 -1.25 -3.71
N ALA A 92 13.67 -1.66 -3.87
CA ALA A 92 14.71 -1.44 -2.86
C ALA A 92 15.39 -0.06 -2.93
N THR A 93 14.91 0.86 -3.78
CA THR A 93 15.56 2.16 -4.07
C THR A 93 15.91 2.98 -2.83
N PRO A 94 15.08 3.09 -1.76
CA PRO A 94 15.45 3.82 -0.56
C PRO A 94 16.69 3.24 0.16
N PHE A 95 16.84 1.92 0.17
CA PHE A 95 17.97 1.24 0.80
C PHE A 95 19.18 1.11 -0.13
N ARG A 96 18.96 0.95 -1.44
CA ARG A 96 20.03 0.86 -2.46
C ARG A 96 20.68 2.22 -2.74
N SER A 97 19.92 3.31 -2.60
CA SER A 97 20.46 4.68 -2.63
C SER A 97 21.52 4.90 -1.56
N LEU A 98 21.43 4.19 -0.42
CA LEU A 98 22.41 4.29 0.66
C LEU A 98 23.80 3.79 0.25
N GLY A 99 23.88 2.74 -0.58
CA GLY A 99 25.14 2.21 -1.12
C GLY A 99 25.77 3.08 -2.23
N ARG A 100 25.05 4.11 -2.70
CA ARG A 100 25.52 5.11 -3.67
C ARG A 100 25.90 6.44 -3.04
N LEU A 101 25.77 6.58 -1.72
CA LEU A 101 26.27 7.75 -1.01
C LEU A 101 27.80 7.74 -1.03
N THR A 102 28.41 8.83 -1.52
CA THR A 102 29.87 9.02 -1.48
C THR A 102 30.41 9.15 -0.05
N VAL A 103 29.51 9.27 0.93
CA VAL A 103 29.82 9.30 2.36
C VAL A 103 29.42 7.97 3.00
N VAL A 104 30.28 7.44 3.87
CA VAL A 104 29.97 6.32 4.75
C VAL A 104 29.50 6.88 6.09
N PRO A 105 28.18 6.91 6.37
CA PRO A 105 27.67 7.49 7.60
C PRO A 105 28.10 6.65 8.80
N ARG A 106 28.42 7.30 9.91
CA ARG A 106 28.69 6.62 11.17
C ARG A 106 27.38 6.05 11.73
N PRO A 107 27.42 4.94 12.50
CA PRO A 107 26.22 4.26 13.01
C PRO A 107 25.22 5.20 13.72
N TYR A 108 25.72 6.17 14.49
CA TYR A 108 24.87 7.12 15.22
C TYR A 108 24.10 8.09 14.30
N GLN A 109 24.55 8.31 13.06
CA GLN A 109 23.86 9.18 12.10
C GLN A 109 22.57 8.54 11.56
N PHE A 110 22.38 7.23 11.74
CA PHE A 110 21.13 6.55 11.42
C PHE A 110 20.06 6.69 12.50
N VAL A 111 20.41 7.15 13.69
CA VAL A 111 19.46 7.27 14.81
C VAL A 111 18.26 8.15 14.46
N PRO A 112 18.38 9.33 13.81
CA PRO A 112 17.23 10.14 13.42
C PRO A 112 16.30 9.43 12.42
N LEU A 113 16.85 8.63 11.50
CA LEU A 113 16.07 7.83 10.55
C LEU A 113 15.29 6.73 11.26
N ILE A 114 15.93 6.01 12.18
CA ILE A 114 15.29 4.97 12.99
C ILE A 114 14.19 5.59 13.88
N MET A 115 14.44 6.76 14.45
CA MET A 115 13.44 7.50 15.23
C MET A 115 12.27 7.98 14.36
N ALA A 116 12.53 8.41 13.13
CA ALA A 116 11.49 8.77 12.16
C ALA A 116 10.58 7.60 11.80
N LEU A 117 11.11 6.38 11.74
CA LEU A 117 10.29 5.17 11.52
C LEU A 117 9.43 4.79 12.73
N ARG A 118 9.82 5.22 13.93
CA ARG A 118 9.08 4.99 15.18
C ARG A 118 8.06 6.09 15.50
N LEU A 119 8.12 7.22 14.80
CA LEU A 119 7.18 8.31 14.97
C LEU A 119 5.79 7.88 14.49
N ASP A 120 4.79 8.06 15.36
CA ASP A 120 3.39 7.86 14.98
C ASP A 120 3.05 8.79 13.80
N ARG A 121 2.42 8.23 12.76
CA ARG A 121 2.08 8.95 11.52
C ARG A 121 1.16 10.16 11.77
N GLY A 122 0.51 10.22 12.93
CA GLY A 122 -0.25 11.39 13.40
C GLY A 122 0.58 12.65 13.64
N ILE A 123 1.88 12.54 13.95
CA ILE A 123 2.74 13.69 14.30
C ILE A 123 3.10 14.53 13.07
N VAL A 124 3.45 13.90 11.95
CA VAL A 124 3.79 14.60 10.70
C VAL A 124 2.58 15.37 10.15
N LYS A 125 1.37 14.81 10.25
CA LYS A 125 0.12 15.50 9.87
C LYS A 125 -0.16 16.76 10.69
N ARG A 126 0.22 16.78 11.97
CA ARG A 126 -0.03 17.91 12.88
C ARG A 126 0.90 19.10 12.65
N LEU A 127 2.08 18.87 12.06
CA LEU A 127 3.00 19.92 11.63
C LEU A 127 2.56 20.58 10.31
N GLY A 128 2.01 19.81 9.36
CA GLY A 128 1.52 20.35 8.08
C GLY A 128 0.28 21.25 8.18
N ARG A 129 -0.62 21.03 9.15
CA ARG A 129 -1.83 21.87 9.34
C ARG A 129 -1.55 23.20 10.06
N ARG A 130 -0.37 23.39 10.66
CA ARG A 130 -0.06 24.61 11.43
C ARG A 130 0.49 25.77 10.58
N GLY A 131 0.74 25.55 9.28
CA GLY A 131 1.34 26.54 8.38
C GLY A 131 0.37 27.28 7.44
N ARG A 132 -0.93 27.02 7.47
CA ARG A 132 -1.91 27.58 6.51
C ARG A 132 -2.93 28.56 7.10
N SER A 133 -2.57 29.20 8.21
CA SER A 133 -3.35 30.28 8.82
C SER A 133 -2.47 31.50 9.03
N ARG A 134 -2.09 32.13 7.92
CA ARG A 134 -1.77 33.57 7.82
C ARG A 134 -2.21 34.04 6.45
#